data_AF-A0ABD3R329-F1
#
_entry.id   AF-A0ABD3R329-F1
#
_cell.length_a   1.000
_cell.length_b   1.000
_cell.length_c   1.000
_cell.angle_alpha   90.00
_cell.angle_beta   90.00
_cell.angle_gamma   90.00
#
_symmetry.space_group_name_H-M   'P 1'
#
loop_
_entity.id
_entity.type
_entity.pdbx_description
1 polymer ?
#
loop_
_entity_poly.entity_id
_entity_poly.type
_entity_poly.pdbx_seq_one_letter_code
_entity_poly.pdbx_strand_id
1 'polypeptide(L)'
;MVVPTPPTTRDRCAKARHHPRTMMRGRRAFVITASVIGLGVVWLIYKTSTDSGSSSPPASSSSSSSSSSSSSSSTVGIRDKMGAPRGHRHEDPDGDVAREAAVAVAESSSSSSLSSSFAGGGGGRIAIPGAERVMSSSRPRYIMYGTAWKGDETADLVHEAVRAGFRFIDTACQPRHYDEAGAGYGWRTAADELGLGRGDFYLQTKYTPPSGQDRNNMPYDAGIRLEAQVSRSIFVSLRNLQTTYVDSLLLHSPLPNMDETMRAWKVMEDHVREGKVISLGISNCYDPTTFRELYERAKVKPRVLQNRFHRESNFDVELRNMCREWGVTYQTFWTLSANRKALSTREWKDIATEKGLSPETLMYAFVLALGHVPLSGTKDIGHMKEDVDVMLKFQRGEGGSVLSDEEISTLSKLLGIPEH
;
A
#
# COMPACT_ATOMS: atom_id res chain seq x y z
N MET A 1 -2.34 -52.65 44.08
CA MET A 1 -3.11 -51.61 43.34
C MET A 1 -3.11 -52.01 41.87
N VAL A 2 -4.28 -52.04 41.22
CA VAL A 2 -4.44 -52.50 39.83
C VAL A 2 -5.51 -51.63 39.15
N VAL A 3 -5.32 -51.30 37.88
CA VAL A 3 -6.23 -50.49 37.05
C VAL A 3 -7.11 -51.41 36.21
N PRO A 4 -8.40 -51.08 36.01
CA PRO A 4 -9.00 -51.30 34.69
C PRO A 4 -9.93 -50.16 34.19
N THR A 5 -10.25 -50.25 32.90
CA THR A 5 -11.04 -49.31 32.08
C THR A 5 -12.56 -49.53 32.14
N PRO A 6 -13.40 -48.54 31.76
CA PRO A 6 -14.80 -48.76 31.39
C PRO A 6 -14.96 -49.31 29.93
N PRO A 7 -16.14 -49.83 29.52
CA PRO A 7 -16.23 -50.77 28.40
C PRO A 7 -17.05 -50.32 27.16
N THR A 8 -16.97 -51.10 26.08
CA THR A 8 -17.93 -51.18 24.96
C THR A 8 -19.04 -52.21 25.27
N THR A 9 -20.19 -52.37 24.60
CA THR A 9 -20.52 -52.38 23.14
C THR A 9 -22.05 -52.59 22.94
N ARG A 10 -22.63 -52.17 21.79
CA ARG A 10 -23.87 -52.73 21.13
C ARG A 10 -25.21 -52.58 21.92
N ASP A 11 -26.43 -52.69 21.38
CA ASP A 11 -27.09 -52.88 20.06
C ASP A 11 -28.55 -52.29 20.18
N ARG A 12 -29.51 -52.17 19.24
CA ARG A 12 -29.74 -52.53 17.81
C ARG A 12 -30.84 -51.56 17.26
N CYS A 13 -30.70 -50.94 16.08
CA CYS A 13 -31.26 -51.34 14.77
C CYS A 13 -32.81 -51.35 14.59
N ALA A 14 -33.33 -50.41 13.78
CA ALA A 14 -34.60 -50.52 13.04
C ALA A 14 -34.51 -49.70 11.72
N LYS A 15 -35.31 -50.04 10.69
CA LYS A 15 -35.25 -49.42 9.35
C LYS A 15 -36.60 -48.84 8.92
N ALA A 16 -36.58 -47.66 8.28
CA ALA A 16 -37.60 -47.24 7.31
C ALA A 16 -36.91 -46.47 6.17
N ARG A 17 -37.43 -46.63 4.93
CA ARG A 17 -36.97 -45.90 3.73
C ARG A 17 -38.04 -44.90 3.34
N HIS A 18 -37.67 -43.71 2.87
CA HIS A 18 -38.35 -43.06 1.74
C HIS A 18 -37.42 -42.05 1.06
N HIS A 19 -37.45 -42.03 -0.27
CA HIS A 19 -36.86 -41.01 -1.15
C HIS A 19 -38.03 -40.25 -1.78
N PRO A 20 -37.88 -38.97 -2.20
CA PRO A 20 -37.56 -38.81 -3.63
C PRO A 20 -36.79 -37.53 -4.03
N ARG A 21 -36.40 -37.52 -5.32
CA ARG A 21 -36.18 -36.34 -6.19
C ARG A 21 -35.05 -35.36 -5.85
N THR A 22 -33.89 -35.67 -6.42
CA THR A 22 -33.04 -34.66 -7.06
C THR A 22 -33.86 -33.78 -8.00
N MET A 23 -33.64 -32.45 -7.97
CA MET A 23 -34.27 -31.50 -8.89
C MET A 23 -33.19 -30.82 -9.73
N MET A 24 -33.14 -31.11 -11.03
CA MET A 24 -32.23 -30.40 -11.95
C MET A 24 -32.66 -28.93 -12.09
N ARG A 25 -31.80 -28.00 -11.70
CA ARG A 25 -31.95 -26.59 -12.10
C ARG A 25 -31.53 -26.46 -13.57
N GLY A 26 -32.52 -26.26 -14.45
CA GLY A 26 -32.28 -26.04 -15.87
C GLY A 26 -31.46 -24.76 -16.11
N ARG A 27 -30.45 -24.85 -16.98
CA ARG A 27 -29.73 -23.68 -17.50
C ARG A 27 -30.70 -22.83 -18.33
N ARG A 28 -31.01 -21.60 -17.88
CA ARG A 28 -31.61 -20.58 -18.75
C ARG A 28 -30.49 -19.98 -19.62
N ALA A 29 -30.61 -20.13 -20.93
CA ALA A 29 -29.76 -19.38 -21.86
C ALA A 29 -30.17 -17.90 -21.85
N PHE A 30 -29.20 -17.00 -21.77
CA PHE A 30 -29.43 -15.59 -22.08
C PHE A 30 -29.38 -15.42 -23.59
N VAL A 31 -30.50 -14.96 -24.18
CA VAL A 31 -30.52 -14.51 -25.57
C VAL A 31 -30.05 -13.06 -25.59
N ILE A 32 -28.88 -12.80 -26.16
CA ILE A 32 -28.40 -11.43 -26.41
C ILE A 32 -28.94 -10.98 -27.77
N THR A 33 -30.00 -10.17 -27.75
CA THR A 33 -30.52 -9.49 -28.94
C THR A 33 -29.64 -8.27 -29.28
N ALA A 34 -28.59 -8.50 -30.06
CA ALA A 34 -27.77 -7.43 -30.61
C ALA A 34 -28.58 -6.61 -31.63
N SER A 35 -29.04 -5.42 -31.24
CA SER A 35 -29.72 -4.49 -32.14
C SER A 35 -28.69 -3.65 -32.88
N VAL A 36 -28.46 -3.96 -34.16
CA VAL A 36 -27.59 -3.17 -35.03
C VAL A 36 -28.38 -1.99 -35.60
N ILE A 37 -27.92 -0.78 -35.32
CA ILE A 37 -28.20 0.43 -36.11
C ILE A 37 -26.84 1.04 -36.43
N GLY A 38 -26.57 1.33 -37.70
CA GLY A 38 -25.30 1.89 -38.13
C GLY A 38 -25.41 2.73 -39.40
N LEU A 39 -24.47 3.66 -39.54
CA LEU A 39 -24.07 4.48 -40.69
C LEU A 39 -22.66 4.97 -40.28
N GLY A 40 -21.56 4.62 -40.98
CA GLY A 40 -21.09 5.25 -42.23
C GLY A 40 -20.24 6.48 -41.88
N VAL A 41 -19.00 6.71 -42.35
CA VAL A 41 -18.20 6.32 -43.54
C VAL A 41 -16.71 6.36 -43.09
N VAL A 42 -15.75 5.44 -43.32
CA VAL A 42 -15.23 4.69 -44.49
C VAL A 42 -14.34 5.48 -45.47
N TRP A 43 -13.03 5.50 -45.20
CA TRP A 43 -11.86 5.23 -46.10
C TRP A 43 -10.59 5.25 -45.21
N LEU A 44 -9.44 4.64 -45.52
CA LEU A 44 -8.81 4.24 -46.79
C LEU A 44 -8.06 2.89 -46.59
N ILE A 45 -8.00 2.04 -47.62
CA ILE A 45 -7.26 0.76 -47.61
C ILE A 45 -6.11 0.82 -48.63
N TYR A 46 -4.97 0.21 -48.32
CA TYR A 46 -4.04 -0.30 -49.34
C TYR A 46 -3.86 -1.82 -49.23
N LYS A 47 -3.85 -2.43 -50.42
CA LYS A 47 -3.65 -3.85 -50.77
C LYS A 47 -2.75 -3.76 -52.04
N THR A 48 -1.88 -4.69 -52.44
CA THR A 48 -1.80 -6.16 -52.33
C THR A 48 -0.35 -6.61 -52.45
N SER A 49 -0.03 -7.79 -51.92
CA SER A 49 0.38 -8.87 -52.83
C SER A 49 -0.06 -10.22 -52.26
N THR A 50 -0.22 -11.21 -53.13
CA THR A 50 -0.67 -12.57 -52.81
C THR A 50 0.26 -13.56 -53.47
N ASP A 51 0.56 -14.67 -52.80
CA ASP A 51 0.60 -15.95 -53.51
C ASP A 51 0.08 -17.08 -52.61
N SER A 52 -0.05 -18.29 -53.17
CA SER A 52 -1.14 -19.20 -52.81
C SER A 52 -0.77 -20.70 -52.73
N GLY A 53 -1.57 -21.42 -51.93
CA GLY A 53 -1.63 -22.89 -51.84
C GLY A 53 -0.80 -23.53 -50.72
N SER A 54 -1.12 -24.73 -50.21
CA SER A 54 -2.42 -25.45 -50.10
C SER A 54 -2.22 -26.79 -49.36
N SER A 55 -3.12 -27.12 -48.43
CA SER A 55 -3.49 -28.49 -47.97
C SER A 55 -2.39 -29.52 -47.59
N SER A 56 -2.22 -29.69 -46.26
CA SER A 56 -2.16 -30.92 -45.42
C SER A 56 -1.60 -32.31 -45.90
N PRO A 57 -1.02 -33.13 -44.99
CA PRO A 57 -0.31 -34.39 -45.27
C PRO A 57 -1.17 -35.67 -45.05
N PRO A 58 -0.61 -36.91 -45.14
CA PRO A 58 -0.02 -37.56 -43.94
C PRO A 58 1.12 -38.61 -44.21
N ALA A 59 1.55 -39.31 -43.13
CA ALA A 59 2.27 -40.60 -43.09
C ALA A 59 3.78 -40.64 -43.46
N SER A 60 4.63 -41.55 -42.95
CA SER A 60 4.59 -42.41 -41.73
C SER A 60 5.96 -43.11 -41.51
N SER A 61 6.08 -43.97 -40.47
CA SER A 61 7.20 -44.91 -40.18
C SER A 61 8.50 -44.23 -39.64
N SER A 62 9.04 -44.55 -38.45
CA SER A 62 9.74 -45.77 -37.95
C SER A 62 11.25 -45.78 -38.31
N SER A 63 12.21 -46.15 -37.45
CA SER A 63 12.20 -46.68 -36.06
C SER A 63 13.60 -46.55 -35.41
N SER A 64 13.74 -46.95 -34.14
CA SER A 64 14.90 -47.66 -33.51
C SER A 64 16.36 -47.27 -33.82
N SER A 65 17.32 -47.25 -32.88
CA SER A 65 17.36 -47.43 -31.42
C SER A 65 18.83 -47.36 -30.96
N SER A 66 19.10 -47.13 -29.65
CA SER A 66 20.34 -47.54 -28.91
C SER A 66 21.72 -46.99 -29.40
N SER A 67 22.79 -46.88 -28.60
CA SER A 67 22.99 -46.76 -27.14
C SER A 67 24.49 -46.52 -26.87
N SER A 68 24.86 -45.88 -25.75
CA SER A 68 26.25 -45.76 -25.23
C SER A 68 27.25 -45.01 -26.15
N SER A 69 28.42 -44.52 -25.72
CA SER A 69 29.16 -44.70 -24.46
C SER A 69 29.82 -43.39 -23.97
N SER A 70 30.21 -43.39 -22.70
CA SER A 70 31.05 -42.39 -22.04
C SER A 70 32.41 -42.14 -22.69
N SER A 71 32.92 -40.91 -22.57
CA SER A 71 34.18 -40.66 -21.83
C SER A 71 34.30 -39.20 -21.41
N SER A 72 35.00 -38.96 -20.31
CA SER A 72 35.20 -37.66 -19.68
C SER A 72 36.68 -37.27 -19.70
N SER A 73 36.96 -35.96 -19.67
CA SER A 73 38.23 -35.45 -19.16
C SER A 73 38.12 -33.98 -18.76
N SER A 74 38.43 -33.70 -17.50
CA SER A 74 38.66 -32.37 -16.95
C SER A 74 39.62 -32.55 -15.78
N THR A 75 40.74 -31.83 -15.73
CA THR A 75 41.44 -31.34 -14.52
C THR A 75 42.69 -30.53 -14.88
N VAL A 76 42.66 -29.26 -14.49
CA VAL A 76 43.72 -28.39 -13.94
C VAL A 76 45.21 -28.76 -14.16
N GLY A 77 45.99 -27.78 -14.62
CA GLY A 77 47.44 -27.66 -14.41
C GLY A 77 47.85 -26.19 -14.18
N ILE A 78 48.59 -25.90 -13.10
CA ILE A 78 48.91 -24.53 -12.63
C ILE A 78 50.37 -24.18 -12.93
N ARG A 79 50.67 -22.93 -13.36
CA ARG A 79 51.83 -22.14 -12.86
C ARG A 79 51.92 -20.68 -13.29
N ASP A 80 52.09 -19.84 -12.27
CA ASP A 80 52.78 -18.55 -12.13
C ASP A 80 53.58 -17.96 -13.32
N LYS A 81 53.49 -16.62 -13.50
CA LYS A 81 54.53 -15.71 -12.96
C LYS A 81 54.15 -14.21 -12.98
N MET A 82 54.93 -13.42 -12.25
CA MET A 82 54.80 -11.97 -12.04
C MET A 82 55.33 -11.15 -13.23
N GLY A 83 54.89 -9.89 -13.38
CA GLY A 83 55.57 -8.95 -14.28
C GLY A 83 54.89 -7.58 -14.43
N ALA A 84 55.24 -6.61 -13.58
CA ALA A 84 55.07 -5.18 -13.86
C ALA A 84 56.45 -4.51 -13.84
N PRO A 85 56.71 -3.47 -14.66
CA PRO A 85 56.71 -2.14 -14.06
C PRO A 85 56.31 -0.96 -14.98
N ARG A 86 55.83 0.12 -14.33
CA ARG A 86 56.08 1.56 -14.60
C ARG A 86 56.26 2.04 -16.07
N GLY A 87 55.14 2.46 -16.67
CA GLY A 87 54.78 3.85 -17.03
C GLY A 87 55.78 4.87 -17.62
N HIS A 88 55.25 5.76 -18.46
CA HIS A 88 55.77 7.11 -18.73
C HIS A 88 54.61 8.07 -19.08
N ARG A 89 54.82 9.39 -18.95
CA ARG A 89 53.89 10.44 -19.46
C ARG A 89 54.17 10.73 -20.94
N HIS A 90 53.16 11.19 -21.66
CA HIS A 90 53.25 12.37 -22.52
C HIS A 90 51.87 13.06 -22.58
N GLU A 91 51.80 14.20 -23.28
CA GLU A 91 50.76 15.23 -23.11
C GLU A 91 49.79 15.32 -24.29
N ASP A 92 48.68 16.03 -24.05
CA ASP A 92 47.62 16.51 -24.97
C ASP A 92 48.19 17.29 -26.20
N PRO A 93 47.42 17.56 -27.30
CA PRO A 93 46.02 18.02 -27.24
C PRO A 93 45.06 17.69 -28.42
N ASP A 94 43.91 18.39 -28.38
CA ASP A 94 42.88 18.66 -29.40
C ASP A 94 41.85 17.55 -29.72
N GLY A 95 40.56 17.90 -29.57
CA GLY A 95 39.43 16.98 -29.78
C GLY A 95 38.04 17.53 -29.41
N ASP A 96 37.76 18.81 -29.67
CA ASP A 96 36.50 19.48 -29.29
C ASP A 96 35.34 19.22 -30.28
N VAL A 97 34.27 18.56 -29.83
CA VAL A 97 32.88 18.74 -30.32
C VAL A 97 31.88 18.38 -29.21
N ALA A 98 31.01 19.32 -28.83
CA ALA A 98 29.83 19.07 -28.00
C ALA A 98 28.51 19.23 -28.78
N ARG A 99 27.48 18.45 -28.40
CA ARG A 99 26.02 18.71 -28.59
C ARG A 99 25.23 17.65 -27.83
N GLU A 100 24.60 17.97 -26.70
CA GLU A 100 23.33 18.70 -26.52
C GLU A 100 22.06 17.91 -26.89
N ALA A 101 21.22 17.69 -25.88
CA ALA A 101 19.78 17.48 -26.00
C ALA A 101 19.09 17.74 -24.63
N ALA A 102 19.23 18.95 -24.07
CA ALA A 102 18.52 19.35 -22.85
C ALA A 102 17.20 20.05 -23.22
N VAL A 103 16.06 19.48 -22.83
CA VAL A 103 14.73 20.09 -23.06
C VAL A 103 14.33 20.88 -21.81
N ALA A 104 14.42 22.20 -21.90
CA ALA A 104 13.84 23.09 -20.90
C ALA A 104 12.32 23.21 -21.10
N VAL A 105 11.56 23.16 -20.02
CA VAL A 105 10.16 23.61 -19.98
C VAL A 105 10.15 24.91 -19.18
N ALA A 106 9.68 25.99 -19.79
CA ALA A 106 9.73 27.31 -19.19
C ALA A 106 8.60 27.53 -18.18
N GLU A 107 8.93 28.14 -17.04
CA GLU A 107 7.93 28.78 -16.19
C GLU A 107 7.44 30.07 -16.86
N SER A 108 6.15 30.38 -16.73
CA SER A 108 5.60 31.68 -17.12
C SER A 108 4.60 32.17 -16.09
N SER A 109 5.08 32.88 -15.08
CA SER A 109 4.24 33.57 -14.10
C SER A 109 3.60 34.79 -14.75
N SER A 110 2.27 34.82 -14.88
CA SER A 110 1.55 36.06 -15.20
C SER A 110 0.25 36.13 -14.39
N SER A 111 0.17 37.13 -13.52
CA SER A 111 -1.01 37.40 -12.69
C SER A 111 -1.97 38.32 -13.44
N SER A 112 -3.19 37.85 -13.68
CA SER A 112 -4.30 38.71 -14.10
C SER A 112 -5.58 38.31 -13.38
N SER A 113 -6.03 39.17 -12.46
CA SER A 113 -7.27 38.98 -11.71
C SER A 113 -8.49 39.34 -12.57
N LEU A 114 -9.34 38.36 -12.88
CA LEU A 114 -10.67 38.59 -13.42
C LEU A 114 -11.73 37.88 -12.56
N SER A 115 -12.49 38.66 -11.81
CA SER A 115 -13.59 38.19 -10.98
C SER A 115 -14.86 37.99 -11.81
N SER A 116 -15.16 36.76 -12.22
CA SER A 116 -16.46 36.40 -12.83
C SER A 116 -17.45 35.92 -11.75
N SER A 117 -18.24 36.85 -11.22
CA SER A 117 -19.25 36.55 -10.19
C SER A 117 -20.43 35.73 -10.75
N PHE A 118 -20.42 34.42 -10.54
CA PHE A 118 -21.62 33.59 -10.67
C PHE A 118 -22.22 33.32 -9.28
N ALA A 119 -23.39 33.91 -9.03
CA ALA A 119 -24.17 33.65 -7.82
C ALA A 119 -25.14 32.49 -8.05
N GLY A 120 -25.07 31.44 -7.22
CA GLY A 120 -26.02 30.34 -7.26
C GLY A 120 -25.67 29.20 -6.30
N GLY A 121 -26.60 28.83 -5.43
CA GLY A 121 -26.51 27.65 -4.56
C GLY A 121 -25.74 27.87 -3.25
N GLY A 122 -26.46 28.20 -2.18
CA GLY A 122 -25.92 28.31 -0.82
C GLY A 122 -25.59 26.96 -0.18
N GLY A 123 -24.48 26.34 -0.58
CA GLY A 123 -23.87 25.21 0.12
C GLY A 123 -22.51 25.62 0.68
N GLY A 124 -22.40 25.80 2.00
CA GLY A 124 -21.16 26.21 2.65
C GLY A 124 -20.08 25.12 2.53
N ARG A 125 -19.19 25.23 1.53
CA ARG A 125 -18.02 24.34 1.40
C ARG A 125 -17.15 24.48 2.65
N ILE A 126 -17.15 23.44 3.50
CA ILE A 126 -16.22 23.34 4.62
C ILE A 126 -14.80 23.33 4.04
N ALA A 127 -13.97 24.29 4.45
CA ALA A 127 -12.59 24.40 3.99
C ALA A 127 -11.74 23.28 4.61
N ILE A 128 -11.58 22.18 3.89
CA ILE A 128 -10.71 21.06 4.27
C ILE A 128 -9.25 21.52 4.19
N PRO A 129 -8.45 21.43 5.28
CA PRO A 129 -7.02 21.74 5.23
C PRO A 129 -6.27 20.78 4.29
N GLY A 130 -5.43 21.32 3.42
CA GLY A 130 -4.41 20.54 2.70
C GLY A 130 -3.42 19.90 3.68
N ALA A 131 -2.87 18.74 3.32
CA ALA A 131 -2.13 17.86 4.23
C ALA A 131 -0.95 18.56 4.96
N GLU A 132 -0.17 19.38 4.24
CA GLU A 132 0.94 20.18 4.77
C GLU A 132 0.55 20.98 6.02
N ARG A 133 -0.62 21.64 6.00
CA ARG A 133 -1.09 22.47 7.12
C ARG A 133 -1.32 21.65 8.39
N VAL A 134 -1.79 20.41 8.25
CA VAL A 134 -2.05 19.50 9.39
C VAL A 134 -0.76 18.94 9.96
N MET A 135 0.20 18.58 9.08
CA MET A 135 1.50 18.01 9.44
C MET A 135 2.40 18.96 10.24
N SER A 136 2.16 20.28 10.14
CA SER A 136 2.87 21.28 10.94
C SER A 136 2.61 21.20 12.47
N SER A 137 1.62 20.41 12.92
CA SER A 137 1.24 20.34 14.33
C SER A 137 1.87 19.15 15.09
N SER A 138 2.28 19.40 16.34
CA SER A 138 3.07 18.48 17.18
C SER A 138 2.37 17.19 17.62
N ARG A 139 1.06 17.06 17.36
CA ARG A 139 0.30 15.81 17.49
C ARG A 139 -0.49 15.62 16.19
N PRO A 140 -0.26 14.53 15.45
CA PRO A 140 -0.89 14.33 14.15
C PRO A 140 -2.39 14.07 14.34
N ARG A 141 -3.22 14.81 13.61
CA ARG A 141 -4.69 14.81 13.75
C ARG A 141 -5.33 14.52 12.39
N TYR A 142 -5.03 13.35 11.84
CA TYR A 142 -5.57 12.89 10.57
C TYR A 142 -5.80 11.39 10.54
N ILE A 143 -6.82 10.97 9.79
CA ILE A 143 -7.07 9.59 9.42
C ILE A 143 -6.52 9.39 8.02
N MET A 144 -5.81 8.28 7.80
CA MET A 144 -5.32 7.89 6.48
C MET A 144 -6.30 6.96 5.78
N TYR A 145 -6.50 7.14 4.49
CA TYR A 145 -7.25 6.19 3.68
C TYR A 145 -6.34 5.03 3.24
N GLY A 146 -6.51 3.86 3.86
CA GLY A 146 -5.72 2.66 3.60
C GLY A 146 -6.28 1.84 2.44
N THR A 147 -5.45 1.59 1.42
CA THR A 147 -5.89 0.98 0.14
C THR A 147 -5.79 -0.55 0.06
N ALA A 148 -5.34 -1.22 1.13
CA ALA A 148 -5.23 -2.68 1.17
C ALA A 148 -6.57 -3.39 0.95
N TRP A 149 -6.54 -4.51 0.22
CA TRP A 149 -7.69 -5.39 -0.06
C TRP A 149 -8.86 -4.71 -0.81
N LYS A 150 -8.60 -3.61 -1.52
CA LYS A 150 -9.57 -2.97 -2.41
C LYS A 150 -9.64 -3.67 -3.78
N GLY A 151 -8.52 -4.10 -4.34
CA GLY A 151 -8.48 -4.81 -5.63
C GLY A 151 -8.86 -3.88 -6.78
N ASP A 152 -9.59 -4.38 -7.78
CA ASP A 152 -9.99 -3.60 -8.96
C ASP A 152 -10.82 -2.34 -8.59
N GLU A 153 -11.51 -2.35 -7.44
CA GLU A 153 -12.26 -1.20 -6.90
C GLU A 153 -11.35 -0.06 -6.38
N THR A 154 -10.02 -0.21 -6.36
CA THR A 154 -9.12 0.75 -5.67
C THR A 154 -9.19 2.16 -6.25
N ALA A 155 -9.36 2.31 -7.56
CA ALA A 155 -9.47 3.61 -8.22
C ALA A 155 -10.69 4.40 -7.72
N ASP A 156 -11.88 3.84 -7.91
CA ASP A 156 -13.16 4.45 -7.54
C ASP A 156 -13.24 4.71 -6.02
N LEU A 157 -12.74 3.77 -5.21
CA LEU A 157 -12.73 3.90 -3.76
C LEU A 157 -11.77 4.98 -3.22
N VAL A 158 -10.64 5.21 -3.89
CA VAL A 158 -9.74 6.34 -3.54
C VAL A 158 -10.32 7.67 -4.03
N HIS A 159 -10.93 7.68 -5.22
CA HIS A 159 -11.60 8.86 -5.78
C HIS A 159 -12.73 9.36 -4.87
N GLU A 160 -13.65 8.48 -4.47
CA GLU A 160 -14.73 8.84 -3.53
C GLU A 160 -14.22 9.18 -2.12
N ALA A 161 -13.13 8.57 -1.64
CA ALA A 161 -12.52 8.98 -0.37
C ALA A 161 -11.96 10.41 -0.43
N VAL A 162 -11.29 10.79 -1.52
CA VAL A 162 -10.79 12.16 -1.73
C VAL A 162 -11.94 13.16 -1.87
N ARG A 163 -13.05 12.77 -2.52
CA ARG A 163 -14.28 13.57 -2.63
C ARG A 163 -15.05 13.71 -1.31
N ALA A 164 -15.05 12.67 -0.46
CA ALA A 164 -15.56 12.73 0.91
C ALA A 164 -14.71 13.66 1.78
N GLY A 165 -13.39 13.71 1.54
CA GLY A 165 -12.50 14.72 2.14
C GLY A 165 -11.12 14.22 2.58
N PHE A 166 -10.77 12.96 2.34
CA PHE A 166 -9.44 12.44 2.67
C PHE A 166 -8.33 13.16 1.88
N ARG A 167 -7.24 13.50 2.57
CA ARG A 167 -6.02 14.06 2.00
C ARG A 167 -4.77 13.23 2.28
N PHE A 168 -4.91 12.16 3.06
CA PHE A 168 -3.81 11.28 3.46
C PHE A 168 -4.13 9.87 2.95
N ILE A 169 -3.27 9.31 2.10
CA ILE A 169 -3.52 8.03 1.42
C ILE A 169 -2.35 7.07 1.72
N ASP A 170 -2.67 5.86 2.17
CA ASP A 170 -1.72 4.79 2.42
C ASP A 170 -1.90 3.65 1.41
N THR A 171 -0.81 3.25 0.76
CA THR A 171 -0.74 2.11 -0.16
C THR A 171 0.58 1.35 0.03
N ALA A 172 0.90 0.42 -0.86
CA ALA A 172 2.22 -0.21 -0.91
C ALA A 172 2.56 -0.64 -2.34
N CYS A 173 3.86 -0.71 -2.65
CA CYS A 173 4.36 -1.36 -3.87
C CYS A 173 4.30 -2.89 -3.70
N GLN A 174 3.11 -3.43 -3.44
CA GLN A 174 2.83 -4.84 -3.14
C GLN A 174 1.54 -5.30 -3.85
N PRO A 175 1.61 -5.71 -5.13
CA PRO A 175 0.44 -6.15 -5.91
C PRO A 175 -0.33 -7.34 -5.34
N ARG A 176 0.22 -8.04 -4.33
CA ARG A 176 -0.46 -9.08 -3.55
C ARG A 176 -1.71 -8.60 -2.79
N HIS A 177 -1.72 -7.34 -2.34
CA HIS A 177 -2.84 -6.80 -1.54
C HIS A 177 -3.26 -5.36 -1.92
N TYR A 178 -2.49 -4.66 -2.76
CA TYR A 178 -2.69 -3.25 -3.10
C TYR A 178 -2.64 -3.05 -4.61
N ASP A 179 -3.57 -2.27 -5.16
CA ASP A 179 -3.40 -1.67 -6.49
C ASP A 179 -2.91 -0.22 -6.33
N GLU A 180 -1.59 -0.06 -6.39
CA GLU A 180 -0.92 1.23 -6.31
C GLU A 180 -1.18 2.12 -7.54
N ALA A 181 -1.51 1.53 -8.71
CA ALA A 181 -1.79 2.26 -9.94
C ALA A 181 -3.23 2.80 -9.96
N GLY A 182 -4.20 1.98 -9.54
CA GLY A 182 -5.57 2.42 -9.27
C GLY A 182 -5.62 3.48 -8.18
N ALA A 183 -4.84 3.33 -7.10
CA ALA A 183 -4.72 4.37 -6.07
C ALA A 183 -4.19 5.70 -6.66
N GLY A 184 -3.18 5.63 -7.54
CA GLY A 184 -2.65 6.77 -8.30
C GLY A 184 -3.70 7.45 -9.16
N TYR A 185 -4.44 6.68 -9.95
CA TYR A 185 -5.50 7.19 -10.82
C TYR A 185 -6.65 7.83 -10.01
N GLY A 186 -7.07 7.18 -8.93
CA GLY A 186 -8.19 7.64 -8.09
C GLY A 186 -7.90 8.98 -7.41
N TRP A 187 -6.72 9.15 -6.79
CA TRP A 187 -6.39 10.43 -6.15
C TRP A 187 -6.20 11.54 -7.17
N ARG A 188 -5.54 11.25 -8.31
CA ARG A 188 -5.27 12.24 -9.36
C ARG A 188 -6.57 12.76 -9.98
N THR A 189 -7.46 11.86 -10.38
CA THR A 189 -8.76 12.21 -10.98
C THR A 189 -9.60 13.06 -10.02
N ALA A 190 -9.68 12.68 -8.74
CA ALA A 190 -10.40 13.46 -7.75
C ALA A 190 -9.73 14.81 -7.41
N ALA A 191 -8.39 14.90 -7.49
CA ALA A 191 -7.67 16.16 -7.34
C ALA A 191 -8.01 17.14 -8.48
N ASP A 192 -7.99 16.66 -9.72
CA ASP A 192 -8.34 17.46 -10.90
C ASP A 192 -9.80 17.94 -10.88
N GLU A 193 -10.75 17.09 -10.48
CA GLU A 193 -12.17 17.47 -10.31
C GLU A 193 -12.40 18.54 -9.22
N LEU A 194 -11.59 18.51 -8.16
CA LEU A 194 -11.74 19.39 -7.00
C LEU A 194 -10.90 20.67 -7.09
N GLY A 195 -10.00 20.76 -8.07
CA GLY A 195 -9.05 21.88 -8.22
C GLY A 195 -7.92 21.86 -7.18
N LEU A 196 -7.48 20.67 -6.75
CA LEU A 196 -6.46 20.46 -5.72
C LEU A 196 -5.06 20.26 -6.34
N GLY A 197 -4.04 20.81 -5.69
CA GLY A 197 -2.65 20.62 -6.06
C GLY A 197 -2.05 19.35 -5.44
N ARG A 198 -0.88 18.93 -5.92
CA ARG A 198 -0.14 17.79 -5.32
C ARG A 198 0.21 18.02 -3.84
N GLY A 199 0.46 19.27 -3.44
CA GLY A 199 0.75 19.65 -2.05
C GLY A 199 -0.44 19.55 -1.09
N ASP A 200 -1.68 19.44 -1.59
CA ASP A 200 -2.85 19.20 -0.74
C ASP A 200 -2.88 17.78 -0.18
N PHE A 201 -2.07 16.86 -0.72
CA PHE A 201 -2.08 15.44 -0.40
C PHE A 201 -0.81 14.96 0.31
N TYR A 202 -0.98 14.00 1.22
CA TYR A 202 0.08 13.15 1.76
C TYR A 202 -0.07 11.75 1.18
N LEU A 203 0.85 11.35 0.30
CA LEU A 203 0.90 10.04 -0.32
C LEU A 203 1.98 9.19 0.36
N GLN A 204 1.58 8.05 0.92
CA GLN A 204 2.47 7.09 1.57
C GLN A 204 2.43 5.73 0.87
N THR A 205 3.61 5.20 0.54
CA THR A 205 3.77 3.84 0.02
C THR A 205 4.87 3.08 0.76
N LYS A 206 5.12 1.83 0.39
CA LYS A 206 6.02 0.91 1.09
C LYS A 206 6.86 0.07 0.13
N TYR A 207 8.17 0.03 0.36
CA TYR A 207 9.03 -1.01 -0.21
C TYR A 207 8.77 -2.34 0.50
N THR A 208 8.46 -3.38 -0.27
CA THR A 208 8.10 -4.71 0.26
C THR A 208 9.06 -5.75 -0.30
N PRO A 209 9.89 -6.44 0.52
CA PRO A 209 10.88 -7.41 0.04
C PRO A 209 10.23 -8.64 -0.63
N PRO A 210 10.97 -9.43 -1.43
CA PRO A 210 10.43 -10.56 -2.20
C PRO A 210 9.65 -11.60 -1.37
N SER A 211 10.00 -11.77 -0.09
CA SER A 211 9.30 -12.66 0.85
C SER A 211 7.87 -12.21 1.18
N GLY A 212 7.56 -10.91 1.04
CA GLY A 212 6.23 -10.33 1.23
C GLY A 212 5.43 -10.14 -0.07
N GLN A 213 6.05 -10.30 -1.24
CA GLN A 213 5.42 -10.03 -2.54
C GLN A 213 4.53 -11.19 -3.04
N ASP A 214 3.78 -10.96 -4.12
CA ASP A 214 3.40 -12.02 -5.05
C ASP A 214 4.55 -12.20 -6.04
N ARG A 215 5.14 -13.40 -6.08
CA ARG A 215 6.29 -13.72 -6.94
C ARG A 215 6.00 -13.64 -8.43
N ASN A 216 4.72 -13.70 -8.83
CA ASN A 216 4.31 -13.64 -10.24
C ASN A 216 4.06 -12.20 -10.74
N ASN A 217 3.94 -11.23 -9.83
CA ASN A 217 3.60 -9.84 -10.13
C ASN A 217 4.39 -8.87 -9.24
N MET A 218 5.72 -9.02 -9.23
CA MET A 218 6.62 -8.15 -8.47
C MET A 218 6.92 -6.86 -9.26
N PRO A 219 7.06 -5.69 -8.61
CA PRO A 219 7.45 -4.44 -9.26
C PRO A 219 8.92 -4.43 -9.75
N TYR A 220 9.69 -5.48 -9.42
CA TYR A 220 11.09 -5.67 -9.79
C TYR A 220 11.43 -7.18 -9.82
N ASP A 221 12.53 -7.55 -10.47
CA ASP A 221 13.07 -8.92 -10.42
C ASP A 221 13.71 -9.22 -9.07
N ALA A 222 13.37 -10.33 -8.43
CA ALA A 222 13.95 -10.75 -7.14
C ALA A 222 15.40 -11.27 -7.25
N GLY A 223 15.90 -11.55 -8.46
CA GLY A 223 17.29 -11.95 -8.71
C GLY A 223 18.30 -10.79 -8.64
N ILE A 224 17.86 -9.54 -8.77
CA ILE A 224 18.75 -8.37 -8.68
C ILE A 224 19.12 -8.07 -7.22
N ARG A 225 20.21 -7.33 -7.02
CA ARG A 225 20.67 -6.91 -5.69
C ARG A 225 19.60 -6.13 -4.92
N LEU A 226 19.54 -6.32 -3.59
CA LEU A 226 18.66 -5.61 -2.67
C LEU A 226 18.61 -4.08 -2.91
N GLU A 227 19.76 -3.45 -3.15
CA GLU A 227 19.82 -2.00 -3.39
C GLU A 227 19.07 -1.59 -4.66
N ALA A 228 19.13 -2.41 -5.72
CA ALA A 228 18.41 -2.19 -6.97
C ALA A 228 16.92 -2.57 -6.85
N GLN A 229 16.55 -3.55 -6.01
CA GLN A 229 15.15 -3.86 -5.68
C GLN A 229 14.44 -2.65 -5.06
N VAL A 230 15.07 -2.02 -4.06
CA VAL A 230 14.53 -0.81 -3.38
C VAL A 230 14.36 0.34 -4.39
N SER A 231 15.42 0.72 -5.10
CA SER A 231 15.35 1.82 -6.10
C SER A 231 14.34 1.55 -7.22
N ARG A 232 14.22 0.30 -7.69
CA ARG A 232 13.23 -0.04 -8.72
C ARG A 232 11.80 -0.01 -8.20
N SER A 233 11.57 -0.47 -6.97
CA SER A 233 10.27 -0.35 -6.31
C SER A 233 9.84 1.11 -6.18
N ILE A 234 10.74 2.00 -5.73
CA ILE A 234 10.45 3.43 -5.59
C ILE A 234 10.12 4.07 -6.94
N PHE A 235 10.89 3.78 -7.99
CA PHE A 235 10.59 4.25 -9.35
C PHE A 235 9.21 3.78 -9.83
N VAL A 236 8.85 2.52 -9.58
CA VAL A 236 7.54 1.97 -9.94
C VAL A 236 6.43 2.63 -9.13
N SER A 237 6.61 2.85 -7.84
CA SER A 237 5.66 3.60 -7.00
C SER A 237 5.39 5.01 -7.50
N LEU A 238 6.42 5.79 -7.81
CA LEU A 238 6.25 7.16 -8.31
C LEU A 238 5.44 7.21 -9.62
N ARG A 239 5.75 6.28 -10.54
CA ARG A 239 5.00 6.11 -11.80
C ARG A 239 3.55 5.69 -11.53
N ASN A 240 3.33 4.67 -10.69
CA ASN A 240 2.01 4.15 -10.37
C ASN A 240 1.12 5.22 -9.71
N LEU A 241 1.68 5.95 -8.75
CA LEU A 241 1.03 7.04 -8.02
C LEU A 241 0.95 8.37 -8.81
N GLN A 242 1.43 8.41 -10.05
CA GLN A 242 1.38 9.58 -10.94
C GLN A 242 1.97 10.86 -10.29
N THR A 243 3.11 10.70 -9.61
CA THR A 243 3.75 11.76 -8.80
C THR A 243 5.27 11.73 -8.94
N THR A 244 5.92 12.89 -8.84
CA THR A 244 7.39 13.00 -8.82
C THR A 244 7.99 12.68 -7.45
N TYR A 245 7.20 12.75 -6.38
CA TYR A 245 7.62 12.43 -5.01
C TYR A 245 6.51 11.77 -4.17
N VAL A 246 6.88 11.05 -3.11
CA VAL A 246 5.97 10.59 -2.04
C VAL A 246 6.33 11.27 -0.71
N ASP A 247 5.33 11.54 0.11
CA ASP A 247 5.52 12.23 1.39
C ASP A 247 6.09 11.29 2.46
N SER A 248 5.83 9.99 2.34
CA SER A 248 6.41 8.95 3.18
C SER A 248 6.66 7.65 2.40
N LEU A 249 7.83 7.06 2.63
CA LEU A 249 8.17 5.71 2.20
C LEU A 249 8.48 4.84 3.41
N LEU A 250 7.70 3.77 3.59
CA LEU A 250 7.97 2.79 4.64
C LEU A 250 8.77 1.59 4.11
N LEU A 251 9.65 1.05 4.94
CA LEU A 251 10.05 -0.34 4.82
C LEU A 251 8.90 -1.20 5.38
N HIS A 252 8.26 -2.05 4.56
CA HIS A 252 6.99 -2.71 4.93
C HIS A 252 7.11 -3.71 6.10
N SER A 253 8.29 -4.31 6.26
CA SER A 253 8.71 -5.15 7.40
C SER A 253 10.23 -5.06 7.56
N PRO A 254 10.79 -5.21 8.78
CA PRO A 254 12.22 -5.47 8.96
C PRO A 254 12.72 -6.59 8.03
N LEU A 255 13.95 -6.47 7.54
CA LEU A 255 14.59 -7.53 6.75
C LEU A 255 15.22 -8.58 7.68
N PRO A 256 15.65 -9.77 7.18
CA PRO A 256 16.07 -10.90 8.02
C PRO A 256 17.19 -10.62 9.04
N ASN A 257 17.91 -9.50 8.91
CA ASN A 257 18.87 -8.98 9.88
C ASN A 257 18.99 -7.45 9.74
N MET A 258 19.63 -6.79 10.71
CA MET A 258 19.76 -5.33 10.69
C MET A 258 20.71 -4.83 9.59
N ASP A 259 21.72 -5.60 9.16
CA ASP A 259 22.64 -5.15 8.10
C ASP A 259 21.97 -5.10 6.71
N GLU A 260 21.08 -6.05 6.41
CA GLU A 260 20.20 -5.95 5.24
C GLU A 260 19.18 -4.82 5.39
N THR A 261 18.56 -4.69 6.57
CA THR A 261 17.64 -3.58 6.88
C THR A 261 18.31 -2.22 6.64
N MET A 262 19.54 -2.04 7.12
CA MET A 262 20.33 -0.82 6.93
C MET A 262 20.87 -0.65 5.50
N ARG A 263 21.06 -1.72 4.72
CA ARG A 263 21.36 -1.61 3.27
C ARG A 263 20.15 -1.09 2.49
N ALA A 264 18.96 -1.61 2.78
CA ALA A 264 17.72 -1.08 2.19
C ALA A 264 17.46 0.36 2.66
N TRP A 265 17.63 0.64 3.96
CA TRP A 265 17.43 1.97 4.52
C TRP A 265 18.31 3.02 3.85
N LYS A 266 19.61 2.78 3.67
CA LYS A 266 20.54 3.73 3.01
C LYS A 266 20.07 4.14 1.61
N VAL A 267 19.49 3.22 0.83
CA VAL A 267 18.91 3.54 -0.48
C VAL A 267 17.66 4.40 -0.32
N MET A 268 16.82 4.15 0.69
CA MET A 268 15.71 5.05 1.02
C MET A 268 16.22 6.45 1.44
N GLU A 269 17.34 6.55 2.17
CA GLU A 269 18.02 7.82 2.47
C GLU A 269 18.60 8.53 1.24
N ASP A 270 19.00 7.77 0.20
CA ASP A 270 19.43 8.33 -1.09
C ASP A 270 18.23 9.00 -1.79
N HIS A 271 17.08 8.33 -1.89
CA HIS A 271 15.87 8.90 -2.49
C HIS A 271 15.28 10.09 -1.71
N VAL A 272 15.58 10.23 -0.41
CA VAL A 272 15.29 11.45 0.37
C VAL A 272 16.19 12.61 -0.06
N ARG A 273 17.49 12.37 -0.24
CA ARG A 273 18.44 13.38 -0.75
C ARG A 273 18.18 13.77 -2.21
N GLU A 274 17.55 12.89 -2.98
CA GLU A 274 17.05 13.18 -4.33
C GLU A 274 15.68 13.90 -4.36
N GLY A 275 15.06 14.17 -3.20
CA GLY A 275 13.75 14.85 -3.10
C GLY A 275 12.54 14.01 -3.56
N LYS A 276 12.74 12.73 -3.90
CA LYS A 276 11.68 11.80 -4.32
C LYS A 276 10.86 11.25 -3.15
N VAL A 277 11.39 11.38 -1.94
CA VAL A 277 10.77 10.90 -0.70
C VAL A 277 10.97 11.97 0.38
N ILE A 278 9.90 12.48 0.98
CA ILE A 278 10.02 13.55 1.99
C ILE A 278 10.37 12.99 3.37
N SER A 279 9.84 11.82 3.73
CA SER A 279 10.10 11.16 5.02
C SER A 279 10.19 9.64 4.91
N LEU A 280 10.88 9.02 5.87
CA LEU A 280 11.01 7.55 5.95
C LEU A 280 10.25 7.00 7.15
N GLY A 281 9.90 5.72 7.08
CA GLY A 281 9.41 4.98 8.25
C GLY A 281 9.56 3.48 8.10
N ILE A 282 9.05 2.75 9.08
CA ILE A 282 9.01 1.29 9.05
C ILE A 282 7.61 0.80 9.45
N SER A 283 7.21 -0.34 8.90
CA SER A 283 5.98 -1.05 9.23
C SER A 283 6.31 -2.42 9.79
N ASN A 284 5.40 -3.02 10.55
CA ASN A 284 5.55 -4.35 11.16
C ASN A 284 6.81 -4.53 12.03
N CYS A 285 7.29 -3.47 12.67
CA CYS A 285 8.43 -3.53 13.58
C CYS A 285 7.93 -3.56 15.02
N TYR A 286 7.75 -4.78 15.55
CA TYR A 286 7.14 -5.02 16.88
C TYR A 286 8.16 -5.20 18.02
N ASP A 287 9.46 -5.27 17.72
CA ASP A 287 10.53 -5.34 18.73
C ASP A 287 11.13 -3.94 19.00
N PRO A 288 11.07 -3.44 20.25
CA PRO A 288 11.73 -2.21 20.68
C PRO A 288 13.24 -2.18 20.37
N THR A 289 13.93 -3.32 20.44
CA THR A 289 15.39 -3.42 20.23
C THR A 289 15.74 -3.16 18.77
N THR A 290 15.08 -3.86 17.85
CA THR A 290 15.18 -3.68 16.40
C THR A 290 14.81 -2.24 15.99
N PHE A 291 13.74 -1.68 16.56
CA PHE A 291 13.34 -0.30 16.26
C PHE A 291 14.37 0.73 16.76
N ARG A 292 14.94 0.51 17.95
CA ARG A 292 16.01 1.33 18.51
C ARG A 292 17.30 1.27 17.69
N GLU A 293 17.77 0.08 17.36
CA GLU A 293 19.00 -0.08 16.57
C GLU A 293 18.86 0.56 15.18
N LEU A 294 17.69 0.41 14.52
CA LEU A 294 17.37 1.13 13.28
C LEU A 294 17.40 2.65 13.49
N TYR A 295 16.72 3.16 14.52
CA TYR A 295 16.68 4.59 14.81
C TYR A 295 18.09 5.14 15.06
N GLU A 296 18.92 4.45 15.83
CA GLU A 296 20.28 4.86 16.16
C GLU A 296 21.19 4.84 14.91
N ARG A 297 21.18 3.74 14.14
CA ARG A 297 22.04 3.54 12.94
C ARG A 297 21.63 4.37 11.72
N ALA A 298 20.38 4.83 11.62
CA ALA A 298 19.90 5.67 10.53
C ALA A 298 20.49 7.10 10.56
N LYS A 299 20.80 7.66 9.38
CA LYS A 299 21.09 9.09 9.20
C LYS A 299 19.80 9.89 9.04
N VAL A 300 18.90 9.44 8.17
CA VAL A 300 17.52 9.95 8.09
C VAL A 300 16.68 9.09 9.03
N LYS A 301 16.41 9.63 10.22
CA LYS A 301 15.64 8.94 11.27
C LYS A 301 14.22 8.59 10.77
N PRO A 302 13.65 7.43 11.13
CA PRO A 302 12.26 7.13 10.82
C PRO A 302 11.34 8.18 11.47
N ARG A 303 10.42 8.72 10.67
CA ARG A 303 9.35 9.63 11.10
C ARG A 303 8.01 8.92 11.29
N VAL A 304 7.89 7.68 10.81
CA VAL A 304 6.70 6.83 10.94
C VAL A 304 7.06 5.44 11.47
N LEU A 305 6.24 4.94 12.40
CA LEU A 305 6.13 3.52 12.74
C LEU A 305 4.69 3.07 12.50
N GLN A 306 4.46 2.16 11.55
CA GLN A 306 3.12 1.68 11.18
C GLN A 306 2.91 0.21 11.59
N ASN A 307 2.13 -0.04 12.64
CA ASN A 307 1.92 -1.39 13.18
C ASN A 307 0.43 -1.73 13.31
N ARG A 308 0.14 -3.01 13.53
CA ARG A 308 -1.20 -3.45 13.93
C ARG A 308 -1.53 -2.91 15.32
N PHE A 309 -2.74 -2.39 15.50
CA PHE A 309 -3.22 -2.01 16.83
C PHE A 309 -4.02 -3.16 17.45
N HIS A 310 -3.31 -4.09 18.12
CA HIS A 310 -3.90 -5.31 18.67
C HIS A 310 -3.34 -5.68 20.04
N ARG A 311 -4.13 -6.43 20.82
CA ARG A 311 -3.81 -6.83 22.19
C ARG A 311 -2.61 -7.78 22.30
N GLU A 312 -2.31 -8.55 21.26
CA GLU A 312 -1.24 -9.56 21.28
C GLU A 312 0.16 -8.91 21.33
N SER A 313 0.33 -7.73 20.73
CA SER A 313 1.55 -6.91 20.87
C SER A 313 1.48 -5.96 22.08
N ASN A 314 0.58 -6.21 23.03
CA ASN A 314 0.26 -5.32 24.15
C ASN A 314 -0.09 -3.88 23.70
N PHE A 315 -0.74 -3.73 22.54
CA PHE A 315 -1.00 -2.46 21.87
C PHE A 315 0.26 -1.57 21.74
N ASP A 316 1.42 -2.19 21.50
CA ASP A 316 2.71 -1.53 21.25
C ASP A 316 3.10 -0.49 22.32
N VAL A 317 2.69 -0.67 23.59
CA VAL A 317 2.86 0.32 24.67
C VAL A 317 4.26 0.94 24.74
N GLU A 318 5.31 0.12 24.70
CA GLU A 318 6.70 0.60 24.75
C GLU A 318 7.10 1.36 23.48
N LEU A 319 6.80 0.81 22.30
CA LEU A 319 7.06 1.45 21.01
C LEU A 319 6.31 2.78 20.85
N ARG A 320 5.08 2.90 21.37
CA ARG A 320 4.31 4.15 21.38
C ARG A 320 4.91 5.19 22.33
N ASN A 321 5.51 4.77 23.44
CA ASN A 321 6.28 5.65 24.33
C ASN A 321 7.55 6.15 23.62
N MET A 322 8.34 5.25 23.02
CA MET A 322 9.52 5.61 22.22
C MET A 322 9.18 6.56 21.05
N CYS A 323 8.07 6.31 20.35
CA CYS A 323 7.60 7.18 19.27
C CYS A 323 7.28 8.60 19.75
N ARG A 324 6.62 8.74 20.90
CA ARG A 324 6.33 10.02 21.55
C ARG A 324 7.61 10.76 21.96
N GLU A 325 8.59 10.05 22.52
CA GLU A 325 9.88 10.60 22.93
C GLU A 325 10.76 11.05 21.76
N TRP A 326 10.68 10.35 20.62
CA TRP A 326 11.56 10.57 19.46
C TRP A 326 10.93 11.39 18.34
N GLY A 327 9.69 11.87 18.51
CA GLY A 327 8.98 12.63 17.47
C GLY A 327 8.65 11.80 16.22
N VAL A 328 8.27 10.53 16.43
CA VAL A 328 7.84 9.58 15.40
C VAL A 328 6.31 9.47 15.45
N THR A 329 5.66 9.57 14.29
CA THR A 329 4.22 9.33 14.17
C THR A 329 3.94 7.83 14.20
N TYR A 330 3.27 7.36 15.25
CA TYR A 330 2.75 6.01 15.32
C TYR A 330 1.42 5.91 14.53
N GLN A 331 1.38 5.01 13.56
CA GLN A 331 0.24 4.76 12.68
C GLN A 331 -0.35 3.37 12.94
N THR A 332 -1.68 3.26 13.01
CA THR A 332 -2.37 1.99 13.29
C THR A 332 -3.07 1.43 12.06
N PHE A 333 -2.84 0.14 11.77
CA PHE A 333 -3.70 -0.65 10.89
C PHE A 333 -4.36 -1.82 11.61
N TRP A 334 -5.34 -2.47 10.97
CA TRP A 334 -6.25 -3.48 11.58
C TRP A 334 -7.01 -2.99 12.82
N THR A 335 -7.07 -1.68 13.04
CA THR A 335 -7.62 -1.00 14.22
C THR A 335 -9.05 -1.43 14.55
N LEU A 336 -9.89 -1.62 13.52
CA LEU A 336 -11.23 -2.20 13.69
C LEU A 336 -11.20 -3.74 13.76
N SER A 337 -10.56 -4.39 12.79
CA SER A 337 -10.66 -5.85 12.56
C SER A 337 -10.08 -6.70 13.69
N ALA A 338 -9.03 -6.23 14.36
CA ALA A 338 -8.44 -6.86 15.54
C ALA A 338 -9.30 -6.64 16.82
N ASN A 339 -10.00 -5.52 16.91
CA ASN A 339 -10.67 -5.07 18.14
C ASN A 339 -12.20 -5.24 18.14
N ARG A 340 -12.77 -5.92 17.13
CA ARG A 340 -14.22 -6.20 16.97
C ARG A 340 -14.94 -6.64 18.25
N LYS A 341 -14.27 -7.37 19.16
CA LYS A 341 -14.85 -7.76 20.45
C LYS A 341 -15.19 -6.54 21.33
N ALA A 342 -14.29 -5.55 21.42
CA ALA A 342 -14.53 -4.32 22.19
C ALA A 342 -15.65 -3.49 21.56
N LEU A 343 -15.61 -3.26 20.24
CA LEU A 343 -16.66 -2.57 19.48
C LEU A 343 -18.04 -3.26 19.60
N SER A 344 -18.07 -4.57 19.85
CA SER A 344 -19.30 -5.33 20.05
C SER A 344 -19.94 -5.19 21.43
N THR A 345 -19.20 -4.71 22.43
CA THR A 345 -19.70 -4.51 23.82
C THR A 345 -20.86 -3.52 23.86
N ARG A 346 -21.64 -3.54 24.94
CA ARG A 346 -22.74 -2.59 25.11
C ARG A 346 -22.16 -1.21 25.41
N GLU A 347 -21.22 -1.16 26.33
CA GLU A 347 -20.57 0.03 26.87
C GLU A 347 -19.94 0.88 25.75
N TRP A 348 -19.29 0.24 24.78
CA TRP A 348 -18.74 0.92 23.59
C TRP A 348 -19.82 1.53 22.69
N LYS A 349 -20.97 0.87 22.55
CA LYS A 349 -22.10 1.32 21.70
C LYS A 349 -22.93 2.39 22.36
N ASP A 350 -23.13 2.31 23.67
CA ASP A 350 -23.82 3.32 24.46
C ASP A 350 -23.03 4.65 24.36
N ILE A 351 -21.69 4.62 24.57
CA ILE A 351 -20.80 5.79 24.33
C ILE A 351 -20.86 6.28 22.87
N ALA A 352 -20.79 5.39 21.88
CA ALA A 352 -20.85 5.78 20.46
C ALA A 352 -22.16 6.51 20.13
N THR A 353 -23.28 6.02 20.68
CA THR A 353 -24.62 6.61 20.53
C THR A 353 -24.69 7.99 21.18
N GLU A 354 -24.14 8.15 22.39
CA GLU A 354 -24.07 9.43 23.10
C GLU A 354 -23.24 10.49 22.36
N LYS A 355 -22.20 10.08 21.62
CA LYS A 355 -21.40 10.97 20.75
C LYS A 355 -22.00 11.21 19.36
N GLY A 356 -23.03 10.48 18.97
CA GLY A 356 -23.56 10.49 17.60
C GLY A 356 -22.56 9.96 16.56
N LEU A 357 -21.81 8.91 16.90
CA LEU A 357 -20.81 8.24 16.05
C LEU A 357 -21.16 6.76 15.85
N SER A 358 -20.68 6.15 14.76
CA SER A 358 -20.60 4.69 14.69
C SER A 358 -19.57 4.13 15.70
N PRO A 359 -19.71 2.88 16.17
CA PRO A 359 -18.69 2.21 16.99
C PRO A 359 -17.30 2.19 16.34
N GLU A 360 -17.26 2.13 15.01
CA GLU A 360 -16.09 2.18 14.16
C GLU A 360 -15.44 3.58 14.16
N THR A 361 -16.17 4.64 13.88
CA THR A 361 -15.64 6.02 13.92
C THR A 361 -15.28 6.45 15.35
N LEU A 362 -15.95 5.93 16.39
CA LEU A 362 -15.53 6.07 17.80
C LEU A 362 -14.13 5.48 18.05
N MET A 363 -13.79 4.33 17.45
CA MET A 363 -12.44 3.76 17.55
C MET A 363 -11.40 4.68 16.91
N TYR A 364 -11.69 5.30 15.77
CA TYR A 364 -10.76 6.25 15.17
C TYR A 364 -10.64 7.55 15.98
N ALA A 365 -11.74 8.06 16.54
CA ALA A 365 -11.72 9.18 17.49
C ALA A 365 -10.81 8.89 18.70
N PHE A 366 -10.92 7.68 19.27
CA PHE A 366 -10.09 7.23 20.38
C PHE A 366 -8.59 7.16 20.01
N VAL A 367 -8.25 6.60 18.84
CA VAL A 367 -6.85 6.53 18.38
C VAL A 367 -6.26 7.92 18.10
N LEU A 368 -7.07 8.84 17.54
CA LEU A 368 -6.69 10.26 17.39
C LEU A 368 -6.48 10.97 18.74
N ALA A 369 -7.33 10.70 19.74
CA ALA A 369 -7.19 11.27 21.09
C ALA A 369 -5.91 10.81 21.80
N LEU A 370 -5.52 9.54 21.62
CA LEU A 370 -4.22 9.03 22.06
C LEU A 370 -3.02 9.69 21.35
N GLY A 371 -3.25 10.44 20.25
CA GLY A 371 -2.22 11.10 19.45
C GLY A 371 -1.61 10.24 18.34
N HIS A 372 -2.31 9.19 17.91
CA HIS A 372 -1.88 8.25 16.88
C HIS A 372 -2.74 8.41 15.61
N VAL A 373 -2.22 7.94 14.48
CA VAL A 373 -2.86 8.08 13.16
C VAL A 373 -3.53 6.77 12.73
N PRO A 374 -4.87 6.68 12.68
CA PRO A 374 -5.52 5.48 12.18
C PRO A 374 -5.59 5.42 10.65
N LEU A 375 -5.44 4.21 10.10
CA LEU A 375 -5.77 3.91 8.71
C LEU A 375 -7.21 3.39 8.64
N SER A 376 -8.10 4.15 7.99
CA SER A 376 -9.42 3.66 7.61
C SER A 376 -9.35 2.88 6.32
N GLY A 377 -9.77 1.61 6.38
CA GLY A 377 -9.86 0.71 5.23
C GLY A 377 -11.22 0.72 4.54
N THR A 378 -12.17 1.57 4.96
CA THR A 378 -13.59 1.46 4.57
C THR A 378 -13.80 1.43 3.04
N LYS A 379 -14.77 0.63 2.59
CA LYS A 379 -15.33 0.67 1.23
C LYS A 379 -16.66 1.44 1.15
N ASP A 380 -17.20 1.86 2.29
CA ASP A 380 -18.50 2.53 2.38
C ASP A 380 -18.35 4.06 2.45
N ILE A 381 -19.09 4.76 1.60
CA ILE A 381 -19.03 6.23 1.41
C ILE A 381 -19.68 6.99 2.59
N GLY A 382 -20.57 6.36 3.35
CA GLY A 382 -21.11 6.90 4.60
C GLY A 382 -20.01 6.97 5.66
N HIS A 383 -19.36 5.84 5.94
CA HIS A 383 -18.22 5.80 6.87
C HIS A 383 -17.05 6.69 6.43
N MET A 384 -16.80 6.85 5.11
CA MET A 384 -15.79 7.82 4.64
C MET A 384 -16.08 9.25 5.10
N LYS A 385 -17.36 9.63 5.20
CA LYS A 385 -17.79 10.96 5.66
C LYS A 385 -17.74 11.06 7.18
N GLU A 386 -18.16 10.04 7.92
CA GLU A 386 -18.01 9.98 9.39
C GLU A 386 -16.54 10.12 9.82
N ASP A 387 -15.64 9.39 9.14
CA ASP A 387 -14.19 9.44 9.36
C ASP A 387 -13.63 10.85 9.08
N VAL A 388 -14.06 11.50 7.99
CA VAL A 388 -13.64 12.87 7.66
C VAL A 388 -14.21 13.88 8.65
N ASP A 389 -15.48 13.77 9.04
CA ASP A 389 -16.11 14.71 9.99
C ASP A 389 -15.47 14.64 11.37
N VAL A 390 -15.13 13.43 11.86
CA VAL A 390 -14.41 13.30 13.13
C VAL A 390 -12.96 13.78 13.00
N MET A 391 -12.28 13.48 11.90
CA MET A 391 -10.94 14.01 11.61
C MET A 391 -10.92 15.54 11.67
N LEU A 392 -11.88 16.20 11.00
CA LEU A 392 -11.95 17.66 10.93
C LEU A 392 -12.23 18.30 12.30
N LYS A 393 -13.02 17.67 13.18
CA LYS A 393 -13.17 18.10 14.59
C LYS A 393 -11.81 18.12 15.30
N PHE A 394 -11.05 17.02 15.22
CA PHE A 394 -9.70 16.98 15.81
C PHE A 394 -8.77 18.04 15.22
N GLN A 395 -8.77 18.27 13.91
CA GLN A 395 -7.94 19.29 13.26
C GLN A 395 -8.24 20.72 13.74
N ARG A 396 -9.52 21.08 13.90
CA ARG A 396 -9.94 22.38 14.42
C ARG A 396 -9.63 22.59 15.91
N GLY A 397 -9.20 21.54 16.62
CA GLY A 397 -8.91 21.58 18.06
C GLY A 397 -10.09 21.12 18.93
N GLU A 398 -11.21 20.74 18.32
CA GLU A 398 -12.44 20.30 18.99
C GLU A 398 -12.33 18.87 19.56
N GLY A 399 -11.17 18.22 19.48
CA GLY A 399 -10.96 16.82 19.91
C GLY A 399 -11.41 16.53 21.34
N GLY A 400 -11.18 17.45 22.29
CA GLY A 400 -11.64 17.34 23.68
C GLY A 400 -13.16 17.49 23.87
N SER A 401 -13.91 17.86 22.83
CA SER A 401 -15.38 17.77 22.78
C SER A 401 -15.88 16.48 22.10
N VAL A 402 -14.99 15.74 21.43
CA VAL A 402 -15.31 14.41 20.89
C VAL A 402 -15.18 13.35 21.98
N LEU A 403 -14.12 13.40 22.79
CA LEU A 403 -13.88 12.49 23.92
C LEU A 403 -13.29 13.23 25.13
N SER A 404 -13.76 12.88 26.33
CA SER A 404 -13.15 13.28 27.61
C SER A 404 -12.07 12.28 28.08
N ASP A 405 -11.28 12.66 29.08
CA ASP A 405 -10.23 11.80 29.64
C ASP A 405 -10.82 10.55 30.34
N GLU A 406 -12.01 10.67 30.95
CA GLU A 406 -12.75 9.54 31.55
C GLU A 406 -13.22 8.54 30.48
N GLU A 407 -13.68 9.03 29.33
CA GLU A 407 -14.10 8.22 28.19
C GLU A 407 -12.88 7.53 27.56
N ILE A 408 -11.76 8.24 27.40
CA ILE A 408 -10.48 7.67 26.94
C ILE A 408 -9.99 6.58 27.90
N SER A 409 -10.10 6.78 29.23
CA SER A 409 -9.78 5.76 30.24
C SER A 409 -10.71 4.54 30.10
N THR A 410 -12.01 4.77 29.91
CA THR A 410 -13.03 3.72 29.77
C THR A 410 -12.83 2.88 28.51
N LEU A 411 -12.61 3.52 27.35
CA LEU A 411 -12.35 2.84 26.08
C LEU A 411 -11.03 2.06 26.12
N SER A 412 -10.00 2.59 26.80
CA SER A 412 -8.73 1.87 27.06
C SER A 412 -8.96 0.59 27.86
N LYS A 413 -9.79 0.65 28.91
CA LYS A 413 -10.18 -0.50 29.74
C LYS A 413 -11.00 -1.54 28.98
N LEU A 414 -11.93 -1.12 28.13
CA LEU A 414 -12.71 -2.02 27.27
C LEU A 414 -11.86 -2.78 26.24
N LEU A 415 -10.77 -2.16 25.75
CA LEU A 415 -9.78 -2.81 24.88
C LEU A 415 -8.81 -3.72 25.66
N GLY A 416 -8.59 -3.44 26.94
CA GLY A 416 -7.53 -4.05 27.74
C GLY A 416 -6.14 -3.52 27.37
N ILE A 417 -6.05 -2.23 27.03
CA ILE A 417 -4.79 -1.50 26.99
C ILE A 417 -4.33 -1.32 28.45
N PRO A 418 -3.05 -1.60 28.80
CA PRO A 418 -2.53 -1.32 30.14
C PRO A 418 -2.67 0.16 30.53
N GLU A 419 -2.93 0.42 31.80
CA GLU A 419 -2.71 1.75 32.37
C GLU A 419 -1.19 2.05 32.37
N HIS A 420 -0.83 3.32 32.15
CA HIS A 420 0.56 3.81 32.01
C HIS A 420 1.02 4.51 33.29
#